data_AF-A0AAV4T334-F1
#
_entry.id   AF-A0AAV4T334-F1
#
_cell.length_a   1.000
_cell.length_b   1.000
_cell.length_c   1.000
_cell.angle_alpha   90.00
_cell.angle_beta   90.00
_cell.angle_gamma   90.00
#
_symmetry.space_group_name_H-M   'P 1'
#
loop_
_entity.id
_entity.type
_entity.pdbx_description
1 polymer ?
#
loop_
_entity_poly.entity_id
_entity_poly.type
_entity_poly.pdbx_seq_one_letter_code
_entity_poly.pdbx_strand_id
1 'polypeptide(L)'
;MEVALRNPSSYLYHNQLSAKCRSGFGNKEKESQPADLKPRDLLYSEMLMEGDLILQALNGFLMILTCDGEVFYTSHTVETYLGFHQSDICHQSVYELVHSEDREELQRHLMWNSSLPPERTDLNLQQTLAAENSQLLERNFTVRFRCLLDNTLVSCV
;
A
#
# COMPACT_ATOMS: atom_id res chain seq x y z
N MET A 1 12.24 1.64 -3.89
CA MET A 1 11.13 1.49 -2.93
C MET A 1 9.86 1.34 -3.78
N GLU A 2 8.94 0.48 -3.38
CA GLU A 2 7.80 0.11 -4.26
C GLU A 2 6.59 0.96 -3.86
N VAL A 3 6.32 2.03 -4.61
CA VAL A 3 5.03 2.72 -4.56
C VAL A 3 4.03 1.82 -5.28
N ALA A 4 3.49 0.84 -4.56
CA ALA A 4 2.47 -0.05 -5.07
C ALA A 4 1.15 0.74 -5.17
N LEU A 5 0.90 1.35 -6.33
CA LEU A 5 -0.44 1.81 -6.72
C LEU A 5 -1.31 0.58 -7.05
N ARG A 6 -1.66 -0.21 -6.02
CA ARG A 6 -2.66 -1.28 -6.15
C ARG A 6 -4.02 -0.73 -5.77
N ASN A 7 -4.96 -0.86 -6.71
CA ASN A 7 -6.36 -0.54 -6.53
C ASN A 7 -6.91 -1.21 -5.24
N PRO A 8 -7.53 -0.45 -4.31
CA PRO A 8 -8.16 -1.00 -3.09
C PRO A 8 -9.17 -2.12 -3.38
N SER A 9 -9.73 -2.15 -4.60
CA SER A 9 -10.71 -3.15 -5.04
C SER A 9 -10.13 -4.58 -5.16
N SER A 10 -8.81 -4.76 -5.33
CA SER A 10 -8.23 -6.11 -5.44
C SER A 10 -8.23 -6.85 -4.10
N TYR A 11 -8.11 -6.13 -2.98
CA TYR A 11 -8.18 -6.71 -1.63
C TYR A 11 -9.59 -7.21 -1.30
N LEU A 12 -10.63 -6.54 -1.80
CA LEU A 12 -12.02 -6.97 -1.63
C LEU A 12 -12.35 -8.24 -2.41
N TYR A 13 -11.79 -8.42 -3.61
CA TYR A 13 -12.03 -9.63 -4.41
C TYR A 13 -11.39 -10.88 -3.78
N HIS A 14 -10.20 -10.74 -3.20
CA HIS A 14 -9.52 -11.83 -2.51
C HIS A 14 -10.22 -12.23 -1.19
N ASN A 15 -10.80 -11.25 -0.48
CA ASN A 15 -11.59 -11.50 0.73
C ASN A 15 -12.96 -12.14 0.47
N GLN A 16 -13.57 -11.94 -0.70
CA GLN A 16 -14.82 -12.62 -1.05
C GLN A 16 -14.64 -14.11 -1.37
N LEU A 17 -13.48 -14.52 -1.91
CA LEU A 17 -13.16 -15.93 -2.17
C LEU A 17 -12.92 -16.74 -0.89
N SER A 18 -12.34 -16.14 0.16
CA SER A 18 -12.11 -16.83 1.44
C SER A 18 -13.38 -16.96 2.31
N ALA A 19 -14.33 -16.03 2.16
CA ALA A 19 -15.57 -16.02 2.95
C ALA A 19 -16.61 -17.08 2.52
N LYS A 20 -16.43 -17.75 1.37
CA LYS A 20 -17.44 -18.66 0.79
C LYS A 20 -17.35 -20.11 1.26
N CYS A 21 -16.32 -20.46 2.04
CA CYS A 21 -16.13 -21.79 2.61
C CYS A 21 -16.39 -21.79 4.13
N ARG A 22 -17.67 -21.88 4.54
CA ARG A 22 -18.13 -22.54 5.79
C ARG A 22 -19.64 -22.36 5.95
N SER A 23 -20.39 -23.30 5.38
CA SER A 23 -21.76 -23.58 5.80
C SER A 23 -21.83 -25.08 6.11
N GLY A 24 -21.96 -25.43 7.39
CA GLY A 24 -22.10 -26.83 7.82
C GLY A 24 -22.22 -27.01 9.34
N PHE A 25 -23.46 -26.95 9.84
CA PHE A 25 -24.06 -27.72 10.95
C PHE A 25 -23.33 -27.93 12.30
N GLY A 26 -23.96 -27.40 13.39
CA GLY A 26 -24.58 -28.25 14.43
C GLY A 26 -23.84 -28.61 15.75
N ASN A 27 -24.26 -27.92 16.84
CA ASN A 27 -24.54 -28.37 18.22
C ASN A 27 -23.45 -28.85 19.25
N LYS A 28 -23.44 -28.10 20.37
CA LYS A 28 -23.50 -28.47 21.82
C LYS A 28 -22.28 -28.87 22.69
N GLU A 29 -22.15 -28.06 23.76
CA GLU A 29 -21.89 -28.37 25.20
C GLU A 29 -20.46 -28.31 25.79
N LYS A 30 -20.44 -27.90 27.08
CA LYS A 30 -19.40 -27.30 27.97
C LYS A 30 -18.17 -28.19 28.30
N GLU A 31 -17.01 -27.57 28.61
CA GLU A 31 -16.26 -27.65 29.89
C GLU A 31 -14.95 -26.79 29.84
N SER A 32 -14.33 -26.50 30.98
CA SER A 32 -13.35 -25.43 31.30
C SER A 32 -11.84 -25.76 31.20
N GLN A 33 -11.00 -24.70 31.03
CA GLN A 33 -9.51 -24.54 31.16
C GLN A 33 -8.64 -24.76 29.89
N PRO A 34 -7.38 -24.25 29.82
CA PRO A 34 -6.81 -22.92 30.11
C PRO A 34 -6.77 -22.05 28.81
N ALA A 35 -6.16 -20.86 28.81
CA ALA A 35 -6.18 -19.92 27.68
C ALA A 35 -5.59 -20.51 26.38
N ASP A 36 -6.48 -21.02 25.53
CA ASP A 36 -6.21 -21.53 24.18
C ASP A 36 -5.90 -20.35 23.25
N LEU A 37 -4.62 -20.11 22.99
CA LEU A 37 -4.15 -19.15 21.98
C LEU A 37 -4.67 -19.61 20.63
N LYS A 38 -5.62 -18.84 20.07
CA LYS A 38 -6.31 -19.23 18.85
C LYS A 38 -5.27 -19.33 17.72
N PRO A 39 -5.33 -20.36 16.86
CA PRO A 39 -4.43 -20.50 15.69
C PRO A 39 -4.41 -19.27 14.77
N ARG A 40 -5.45 -18.42 14.84
CA ARG A 40 -5.52 -17.14 14.12
C ARG A 40 -4.50 -16.11 14.61
N ASP A 41 -4.20 -16.07 15.91
CA ASP A 41 -3.28 -15.08 16.48
C ASP A 41 -1.82 -15.41 16.12
N LEU A 42 -1.51 -16.71 15.98
CA LEU A 42 -0.20 -17.17 15.47
C LEU A 42 0.01 -16.80 14.00
N LEU A 43 -1.00 -16.99 13.16
CA LEU A 43 -0.93 -16.62 11.73
C LEU A 43 -0.84 -15.10 11.53
N TYR A 44 -1.49 -14.30 12.38
CA TYR A 44 -1.31 -12.85 12.39
C TYR A 44 0.09 -12.46 12.83
N SER A 45 0.65 -13.10 13.86
CA SER A 45 2.03 -12.84 14.28
C SER A 45 3.05 -13.23 13.20
N GLU A 46 2.85 -14.35 12.50
CA GLU A 46 3.71 -14.79 11.39
C GLU A 46 3.64 -13.83 10.21
N MET A 47 2.43 -13.38 9.83
CA MET A 47 2.23 -12.40 8.77
C MET A 47 2.76 -11.01 9.13
N LEU A 48 2.65 -10.60 10.40
CA LEU A 48 3.24 -9.35 10.90
C LEU A 48 4.77 -9.43 10.89
N MET A 49 5.35 -10.57 11.30
CA MET A 49 6.80 -10.79 11.20
C MET A 49 7.28 -10.73 9.75
N GLU A 50 6.52 -11.31 8.81
CA GLU A 50 6.85 -11.25 7.39
C GLU A 50 6.81 -9.80 6.86
N GLY A 51 5.81 -9.02 7.26
CA GLY A 51 5.74 -7.58 6.93
C GLY A 51 6.94 -6.79 7.44
N ASP A 52 7.35 -7.03 8.69
CA ASP A 52 8.52 -6.35 9.28
C ASP A 52 9.83 -6.77 8.60
N LEU A 53 9.97 -8.05 8.24
CA LEU A 53 11.13 -8.54 7.48
C LEU A 53 11.20 -7.90 6.09
N ILE A 54 10.07 -7.73 5.41
CA ILE A 54 10.00 -7.04 4.11
C ILE A 54 10.42 -5.57 4.26
N LEU A 55 9.92 -4.88 5.30
CA LEU A 55 10.28 -3.48 5.56
C LEU A 55 11.77 -3.32 5.89
N GLN A 56 12.36 -4.27 6.63
CA GLN A 56 13.80 -4.31 6.88
C GLN A 56 14.60 -4.52 5.58
N ALA A 57 14.15 -5.44 4.72
CA ALA A 57 14.80 -5.70 3.43
C ALA A 57 14.66 -4.53 2.45
N LEU A 58 13.55 -3.79 2.51
CA LEU A 58 13.27 -2.60 1.69
C LEU A 58 14.25 -1.45 2.00
N ASN A 59 14.78 -1.41 3.23
CA ASN A 59 15.59 -0.32 3.75
C ASN A 59 14.94 1.06 3.47
N GLY A 60 13.64 1.12 3.75
CA GLY A 60 12.78 2.28 3.48
C GLY A 60 11.42 2.15 4.17
N PHE A 61 10.43 2.83 3.61
CA PHE A 61 9.05 2.74 4.06
C PHE A 61 8.12 2.42 2.89
N LEU A 62 6.98 1.80 3.19
CA LEU A 62 5.91 1.57 2.24
C LEU A 62 4.92 2.74 2.32
N MET A 63 4.41 3.18 1.17
CA MET A 63 3.35 4.17 1.09
C MET A 63 2.40 3.80 -0.05
N ILE A 64 1.11 3.78 0.25
CA ILE A 64 0.03 3.49 -0.69
C ILE A 64 -0.76 4.78 -0.86
N LEU A 65 -0.84 5.22 -2.11
CA LEU A 65 -1.51 6.45 -2.50
C LEU A 65 -2.75 6.13 -3.33
N THR A 66 -3.77 6.97 -3.21
CA THR A 66 -4.89 7.01 -4.16
C THR A 66 -4.49 7.80 -5.42
N CYS A 67 -5.28 7.70 -6.49
CA CYS A 67 -5.00 8.41 -7.75
C CYS A 67 -5.11 9.95 -7.62
N ASP A 68 -5.81 10.43 -6.60
CA ASP A 68 -5.94 11.84 -6.23
C ASP A 68 -4.88 12.31 -5.21
N GLY A 69 -3.98 11.42 -4.79
CA GLY A 69 -2.83 11.76 -3.95
C GLY A 69 -3.13 11.74 -2.44
N GLU A 70 -4.18 11.06 -1.99
CA GLU A 70 -4.39 10.76 -0.57
C GLU A 70 -3.44 9.63 -0.14
N VAL A 71 -2.82 9.78 1.02
CA VAL A 71 -2.07 8.71 1.69
C VAL A 71 -3.05 7.74 2.34
N PHE A 72 -3.41 6.67 1.63
CA PHE A 72 -4.30 5.63 2.15
C PHE A 72 -3.63 4.82 3.26
N TYR A 73 -2.34 4.54 3.11
CA TYR A 73 -1.56 3.80 4.08
C TYR A 73 -0.07 4.15 3.97
N THR A 74 0.64 4.08 5.09
CA THR A 74 2.11 4.07 5.11
C THR A 74 2.61 3.17 6.23
N SER A 75 3.80 2.57 6.11
CA SER A 75 4.37 1.76 7.19
C SER A 75 4.84 2.62 8.37
N HIS A 76 4.90 2.02 9.57
CA HIS A 76 5.40 2.71 10.77
C HIS A 76 6.85 3.20 10.62
N THR A 77 7.64 2.57 9.74
CA THR A 77 9.03 2.96 9.47
C THR A 77 9.19 4.34 8.84
N VAL A 78 8.12 4.95 8.30
CA VAL A 78 8.16 6.32 7.74
C VAL A 78 8.69 7.36 8.74
N GLU A 79 8.44 7.16 10.03
CA GLU A 79 8.93 8.02 11.10
C GLU A 79 10.47 8.02 11.18
N THR A 80 11.08 6.85 11.00
CA THR A 80 12.55 6.70 10.99
C THR A 80 13.20 7.40 9.80
N TYR A 81 12.52 7.52 8.66
CA TYR A 81 13.09 8.09 7.43
C TYR A 81 12.75 9.56 7.22
N LEU A 82 11.53 9.98 7.57
CA LEU A 82 11.04 11.34 7.32
C LEU A 82 10.69 12.10 8.60
N GLY A 83 10.60 11.43 9.75
CA GLY A 83 10.25 12.06 11.03
C GLY A 83 8.75 12.34 11.24
N PHE A 84 7.88 11.87 10.34
CA PHE A 84 6.43 11.99 10.51
C PHE A 84 5.87 10.77 11.22
N HIS A 85 4.96 10.99 12.18
CA HIS A 85 4.14 9.90 12.70
C HIS A 85 3.12 9.46 11.64
N GLN A 86 2.90 8.16 11.53
CA GLN A 86 1.93 7.56 10.60
C GLN A 86 0.54 8.19 10.75
N SER A 87 0.08 8.44 11.98
CA SER A 87 -1.22 9.05 12.27
C SER A 87 -1.39 10.44 11.68
N ASP A 88 -0.29 11.19 11.54
CA ASP A 88 -0.32 12.59 11.16
C ASP A 88 -0.42 12.76 9.64
N ILE A 89 0.02 11.74 8.90
CA ILE A 89 0.07 11.77 7.43
C ILE A 89 -0.94 10.85 6.75
N CYS A 90 -1.47 9.85 7.45
CA CYS A 90 -2.57 9.04 6.92
C CYS A 90 -3.81 9.92 6.61
N HIS A 91 -4.45 9.63 5.48
CA HIS A 91 -5.58 10.38 4.94
C HIS A 91 -5.29 11.86 4.64
N GLN A 92 -4.01 12.27 4.66
CA GLN A 92 -3.60 13.59 4.21
C GLN A 92 -3.15 13.53 2.75
N SER A 93 -3.02 14.72 2.16
CA SER A 93 -2.50 14.83 0.81
C SER A 93 -0.98 14.63 0.79
N VAL A 94 -0.50 13.71 -0.05
CA VAL A 94 0.94 13.47 -0.25
C VAL A 94 1.67 14.73 -0.74
N TYR A 95 0.97 15.66 -1.38
CA TYR A 95 1.56 16.91 -1.87
C TYR A 95 2.02 17.84 -0.75
N GLU A 96 1.52 17.67 0.49
CA GLU A 96 2.02 18.40 1.66
C GLU A 96 3.40 17.91 2.10
N LEU A 97 3.68 16.63 1.83
CA LEU A 97 4.92 15.95 2.19
C LEU A 97 6.00 16.10 1.11
N VAL A 98 5.60 16.40 -0.13
CA VAL A 98 6.49 16.43 -1.30
C VAL A 98 6.96 17.85 -1.63
N HIS A 99 8.23 17.97 -2.06
CA HIS A 99 8.81 19.24 -2.50
C HIS A 99 8.02 19.84 -3.66
N SER A 100 7.83 21.17 -3.65
CA SER A 100 6.94 21.85 -4.60
C SER A 100 7.28 21.62 -6.07
N GLU A 101 8.57 21.50 -6.40
CA GLU A 101 9.05 21.23 -7.75
C GLU A 101 8.70 19.82 -8.27
N ASP A 102 8.47 18.85 -7.39
CA ASP A 102 8.20 17.45 -7.79
C ASP A 102 6.69 17.14 -7.84
N ARG A 103 5.83 18.08 -7.43
CA ARG A 103 4.37 17.84 -7.29
C ARG A 103 3.69 17.54 -8.62
N GLU A 104 3.99 18.31 -9.66
CA GLU A 104 3.40 18.11 -11.00
C GLU A 104 3.81 16.76 -11.57
N GLU A 105 5.07 16.37 -11.37
CA GLU A 105 5.60 15.11 -11.86
C GLU A 105 5.02 13.91 -11.08
N LEU A 106 4.88 14.02 -9.76
CA LEU A 106 4.17 13.01 -8.97
C LEU A 106 2.71 12.87 -9.42
N GLN A 107 2.00 13.97 -9.63
CA GLN A 107 0.62 13.95 -10.11
C GLN A 107 0.53 13.22 -11.45
N ARG A 108 1.48 13.45 -12.36
CA ARG A 108 1.56 12.72 -13.62
C ARG A 108 1.69 11.22 -13.39
N HIS A 109 2.55 10.77 -12.48
CA HIS A 109 2.75 9.34 -12.19
C HIS A 109 1.52 8.67 -11.54
N LEU A 110 0.72 9.41 -10.76
CA LEU A 110 -0.52 8.91 -10.17
C LEU A 110 -1.64 8.70 -11.20
N MET A 111 -1.55 9.33 -12.37
CA MET A 111 -2.49 9.08 -13.46
C MET A 111 -2.24 7.71 -14.08
N TRP A 112 -3.25 6.84 -14.06
CA TRP A 112 -3.16 5.46 -14.58
C TRP A 112 -2.73 5.39 -16.05
N ASN A 113 -3.09 6.39 -16.85
CA ASN A 113 -2.82 6.45 -18.28
C ASN A 113 -1.53 7.21 -18.65
N SER A 114 -0.78 7.73 -17.67
CA SER A 114 0.36 8.62 -17.89
C SER A 114 1.52 8.02 -18.70
N SER A 115 1.64 6.70 -18.65
CA SER A 115 2.76 5.95 -19.22
C SER A 115 2.29 4.93 -20.25
N LEU A 116 1.09 5.11 -20.81
CA LEU A 116 0.60 4.25 -21.87
C LEU A 116 1.41 4.49 -23.16
N PRO A 117 1.82 3.42 -23.86
CA PRO A 117 2.38 3.53 -25.20
C PRO A 117 1.39 4.23 -26.15
N PRO A 118 1.87 4.97 -27.17
CA PRO A 118 1.02 5.63 -28.16
C PRO A 118 0.00 4.69 -28.82
N GLU A 119 0.36 3.41 -29.00
CA GLU A 119 -0.51 2.40 -29.61
C GLU A 119 -1.64 1.93 -28.69
N ARG A 120 -1.60 2.30 -27.41
CA ARG A 120 -2.51 1.83 -26.35
C ARG A 120 -3.26 2.97 -25.65
N THR A 121 -3.23 4.19 -26.19
CA THR A 121 -3.94 5.35 -25.62
C THR A 121 -5.46 5.19 -25.62
N ASP A 122 -5.98 4.33 -26.49
CA ASP A 122 -7.42 4.08 -26.62
C ASP A 122 -7.96 3.07 -25.60
N LEU A 123 -7.06 2.43 -24.82
CA LEU A 123 -7.50 1.53 -23.76
C LEU A 123 -8.29 2.31 -22.71
N ASN A 124 -9.39 1.71 -22.25
CA ASN A 124 -10.09 2.22 -21.08
C ASN A 124 -9.49 1.66 -19.78
N LEU A 125 -9.85 2.27 -18.64
CA LEU A 125 -9.35 1.87 -17.33
C LEU A 125 -9.57 0.37 -17.03
N GLN A 126 -10.72 -0.20 -17.40
CA GLN A 126 -11.00 -1.62 -17.12
C GLN A 126 -10.07 -2.55 -17.89
N GLN A 127 -9.74 -2.21 -19.14
CA GLN A 127 -8.80 -2.98 -19.96
C GLN A 127 -7.37 -2.86 -19.43
N THR A 128 -6.96 -1.68 -18.98
CA THR A 128 -5.62 -1.47 -18.42
C THR A 128 -5.43 -2.18 -17.08
N LEU A 129 -6.50 -2.33 -16.30
CA LEU A 129 -6.48 -3.09 -15.04
C LEU A 129 -6.46 -4.62 -15.25
N ALA A 130 -6.62 -5.11 -16.49
CA ALA A 130 -6.52 -6.54 -16.77
C ALA A 130 -5.11 -7.06 -16.42
N ALA A 131 -5.02 -8.28 -15.90
CA ALA A 131 -3.74 -8.87 -15.46
C ALA A 131 -2.67 -8.93 -16.56
N GLU A 132 -3.07 -9.05 -17.83
CA GLU A 132 -2.21 -9.02 -19.01
C GLU A 132 -1.57 -7.65 -19.30
N ASN A 133 -2.08 -6.59 -18.66
CA ASN A 133 -1.65 -5.21 -18.82
C ASN A 133 -1.05 -4.63 -17.54
N SER A 134 -0.74 -5.46 -16.53
CA SER A 134 -0.23 -4.97 -15.24
C SER A 134 1.05 -4.16 -15.38
N GLN A 135 1.92 -4.54 -16.32
CA GLN A 135 3.16 -3.81 -16.64
C GLN A 135 2.91 -2.37 -17.11
N LEU A 136 1.71 -2.04 -17.62
CA LEU A 136 1.36 -0.68 -18.04
C LEU A 136 1.09 0.25 -16.85
N LEU A 137 0.89 -0.31 -15.65
CA LEU A 137 0.60 0.43 -14.42
C LEU A 137 1.82 0.52 -13.49
N GLU A 138 2.90 -0.20 -13.81
CA GLU A 138 4.16 -0.09 -13.07
C GLU A 138 4.78 1.29 -13.29
N ARG A 139 5.24 1.90 -12.19
CA ARG A 139 5.87 3.21 -12.19
C ARG A 139 7.18 3.11 -11.40
N ASN A 140 8.22 3.74 -11.94
CA ASN A 140 9.49 3.92 -11.25
C ASN A 140 9.91 5.38 -11.46
N PHE A 141 9.93 6.14 -10.38
CA PHE A 141 10.26 7.56 -10.42
C PHE A 141 10.85 7.99 -9.09
N THR A 142 11.57 9.11 -9.09
CA THR A 142 12.12 9.67 -7.86
C THR A 142 11.33 10.91 -7.45
N VAL A 143 11.06 11.04 -6.16
CA VAL A 143 10.38 12.20 -5.58
C VAL A 143 11.08 12.62 -4.29
N ARG A 144 11.19 13.93 -4.06
CA ARG A 144 11.79 14.50 -2.85
C ARG A 144 10.71 14.74 -1.80
N PHE A 145 10.79 14.01 -0.70
CA PHE A 145 9.98 14.23 0.49
C PHE A 145 10.64 15.22 1.45
N ARG A 146 9.83 16.02 2.13
CA ARG A 146 10.23 16.81 3.29
C ARG A 146 10.66 15.84 4.40
N CYS A 147 11.80 16.12 5.02
CA CYS A 147 12.30 15.40 6.18
C CYS A 147 12.29 16.32 7.41
N LEU A 148 11.66 15.89 8.50
CA LEU A 148 11.64 16.61 9.77
C LEU A 148 12.87 16.32 10.64
N LEU A 149 13.62 15.25 10.34
CA LEU A 149 14.75 14.81 11.16
C LEU A 149 15.94 15.78 11.09
N ASP A 150 16.16 16.38 9.91
CA ASP A 150 17.30 17.24 9.63
C ASP A 150 16.92 18.49 8.80
N ASN A 151 15.62 18.73 8.59
CA ASN A 151 15.07 19.78 7.70
C ASN A 151 15.57 19.68 6.25
N THR A 152 16.00 18.50 5.80
CA THR A 152 16.43 18.28 4.41
C THR A 152 15.31 17.67 3.55
N LEU A 153 15.65 17.36 2.29
CA LEU A 153 14.79 16.61 1.39
C LEU A 153 15.36 15.20 1.21
N VAL A 154 14.52 14.19 1.37
CA VAL A 154 14.89 12.80 1.14
C VAL A 154 14.38 12.37 -0.23
N SER A 155 15.29 11.99 -1.12
CA SER A 155 14.94 11.43 -2.44
C SER A 155 14.52 9.98 -2.29
N CYS A 156 13.27 9.70 -2.63
CA CYS A 156 12.65 8.39 -2.59
C CYS A 156 12.44 7.87 -4.01
N VAL A 157 12.88 6.63 -4.30
CA VAL A 157 12.69 5.90 -5.58
C VAL A 157 11.55 4.91 -5.44
#